data_AF-A0A1E3B851-F1
#
_entry.id   AF-A0A1E3B851-F1
#
_cell.length_a   1.000
_cell.length_b   1.000
_cell.length_c   1.000
_cell.angle_alpha   90.00
_cell.angle_beta   90.00
_cell.angle_gamma   90.00
#
_symmetry.space_group_name_H-M   'P 1'
#
loop_
_entity.id
_entity.type
_entity.pdbx_description
1 polymer ?
#
loop_
_entity_poly.entity_id
_entity_poly.type
_entity_poly.pdbx_seq_one_letter_code
_entity_poly.pdbx_strand_id
1 'polypeptide(L)'
;MPPKSRNSIEQEGRIILAMSALQKKEITNIREAARLYNIPRTTLRDRLKGSSYRAEQRANGHKLTQNEEESLVQWIFSMDQRGAAPRPAHVQDMANILLSKHGDTNIKTVGVNWATNFIKRHDELKTRFSRRYNHQRAKCEDPKIIKEWFDWV
;
A
#
# COMPACT_ATOMS: atom_id res chain seq x y z
N MET A 1 -20.59 -18.08 -7.87
CA MET A 1 -20.27 -17.29 -6.66
C MET A 1 -18.82 -17.53 -6.28
N PRO A 2 -18.03 -16.49 -5.93
CA PRO A 2 -16.71 -16.71 -5.36
C PRO A 2 -16.84 -17.41 -3.99
N PRO A 3 -15.89 -18.29 -3.60
CA PRO A 3 -15.91 -18.95 -2.31
C PRO A 3 -15.81 -17.92 -1.17
N LYS A 4 -16.52 -18.14 -0.06
CA LYS A 4 -16.52 -17.27 1.13
C LYS A 4 -15.09 -17.12 1.68
N SER A 5 -14.64 -15.88 1.95
CA SER A 5 -13.26 -15.56 2.34
C SER A 5 -12.76 -16.33 3.58
N ARG A 6 -13.64 -16.58 4.56
CA ARG A 6 -13.32 -17.32 5.78
C ARG A 6 -12.85 -18.75 5.51
N ASN A 7 -13.44 -19.43 4.53
CA ASN A 7 -13.03 -20.78 4.12
C ASN A 7 -11.66 -20.78 3.46
N SER A 8 -11.26 -19.68 2.81
CA SER A 8 -9.97 -19.57 2.15
C SER A 8 -8.81 -19.42 3.13
N ILE A 9 -9.02 -18.68 4.23
CA ILE A 9 -7.98 -18.47 5.26
C ILE A 9 -7.72 -19.77 6.03
N GLU A 10 -8.79 -20.47 6.42
CA GLU A 10 -8.69 -21.78 7.09
C GLU A 10 -7.99 -22.81 6.20
N GLN A 11 -8.26 -22.79 4.90
CA GLN A 11 -7.59 -23.66 3.93
C GLN A 11 -6.09 -23.35 3.81
N GLU A 12 -5.69 -22.07 3.75
CA GLU A 12 -4.27 -21.68 3.74
C GLU A 12 -3.55 -22.09 5.03
N GLY A 13 -4.20 -21.95 6.19
CA GLY A 13 -3.64 -22.41 7.47
C GLY A 13 -3.29 -23.90 7.45
N ARG A 14 -4.19 -24.73 6.89
CA ARG A 14 -3.92 -26.17 6.70
C ARG A 14 -2.77 -26.43 5.73
N ILE A 15 -2.67 -25.66 4.64
CA ILE A 15 -1.59 -25.77 3.66
C ILE A 15 -0.24 -25.47 4.31
N ILE A 16 -0.15 -24.40 5.12
CA ILE A 16 1.07 -24.02 5.84
C ILE A 16 1.46 -25.11 6.84
N LEU A 17 0.50 -25.67 7.59
CA LEU A 17 0.76 -26.80 8.50
C LEU A 17 1.30 -28.02 7.74
N ALA A 18 0.68 -28.39 6.62
CA ALA A 18 1.11 -29.50 5.79
C ALA A 18 2.53 -29.29 5.22
N MET A 19 2.85 -28.08 4.77
CA MET A 19 4.20 -27.73 4.31
C MET A 19 5.23 -27.84 5.44
N SER A 20 4.88 -27.36 6.65
CA SER A 20 5.76 -27.44 7.80
C SER A 20 6.05 -28.88 8.23
N ALA A 21 5.04 -29.78 8.19
CA ALA A 21 5.19 -31.20 8.51
C ALA A 21 6.08 -31.93 7.50
N LEU A 22 5.96 -31.59 6.21
CA LEU A 22 6.84 -32.10 5.15
C LEU A 22 8.28 -31.60 5.33
N GLN A 23 8.47 -30.33 5.70
CA GLN A 23 9.79 -29.74 5.93
C GLN A 23 10.49 -30.34 7.16
N LYS A 24 9.73 -30.62 8.22
CA LYS A 24 10.21 -31.32 9.42
C LYS A 24 10.43 -32.82 9.22
N LYS A 25 10.08 -33.38 8.05
CA LYS A 25 10.12 -34.81 7.72
C LYS A 25 9.26 -35.70 8.63
N GLU A 26 8.26 -35.13 9.33
CA GLU A 26 7.25 -35.90 10.08
C GLU A 26 6.41 -36.74 9.11
N ILE A 27 6.18 -36.20 7.91
CA ILE A 27 5.54 -36.89 6.80
C ILE A 27 6.50 -36.80 5.61
N THR A 28 6.74 -37.92 4.93
CA THR A 28 7.62 -37.95 3.76
C THR A 28 6.85 -37.81 2.45
N ASN A 29 5.59 -38.25 2.43
CA ASN A 29 4.79 -38.31 1.21
C ASN A 29 3.78 -37.16 1.10
N ILE A 30 3.87 -36.38 0.02
CA ILE A 30 2.93 -35.29 -0.30
C ILE A 30 1.47 -35.79 -0.37
N ARG A 31 1.23 -37.03 -0.83
CA ARG A 31 -0.12 -37.64 -0.90
C ARG A 31 -0.72 -37.83 0.49
N GLU A 32 0.12 -38.28 1.41
CA GLU A 32 -0.25 -38.57 2.79
C GLU A 32 -0.51 -37.29 3.56
N ALA A 33 0.38 -36.30 3.44
CA ALA A 33 0.19 -34.98 4.03
C ALA A 33 -1.12 -34.34 3.53
N ALA A 34 -1.38 -34.38 2.22
CA ALA A 34 -2.63 -33.85 1.66
C ALA A 34 -3.88 -34.54 2.25
N ARG A 35 -3.83 -35.86 2.49
CA ARG A 35 -4.94 -36.61 3.09
C ARG A 35 -5.13 -36.27 4.56
N LEU A 36 -4.04 -36.20 5.33
CA LEU A 36 -4.05 -35.94 6.77
C LEU A 36 -4.58 -34.55 7.09
N TYR A 37 -4.18 -33.54 6.31
CA TYR A 37 -4.63 -32.16 6.49
C TYR A 37 -5.89 -31.80 5.69
N ASN A 38 -6.50 -32.77 4.97
CA ASN A 38 -7.70 -32.60 4.17
C ASN A 38 -7.60 -31.46 3.13
N ILE A 39 -6.59 -31.53 2.26
CA ILE A 39 -6.26 -30.55 1.22
C ILE A 39 -6.12 -31.26 -0.13
N PRO A 40 -6.52 -30.65 -1.26
CA PRO A 40 -6.19 -31.19 -2.57
C PRO A 40 -4.66 -31.32 -2.78
N ARG A 41 -4.21 -32.50 -3.20
CA ARG A 41 -2.79 -32.78 -3.48
C ARG A 41 -2.18 -31.79 -4.48
N THR A 42 -2.96 -31.38 -5.48
CA THR A 42 -2.53 -30.41 -6.50
C THR A 42 -2.16 -29.08 -5.86
N THR A 43 -3.03 -28.55 -5.00
CA THR A 43 -2.78 -27.30 -4.26
C THR A 43 -1.51 -27.37 -3.42
N LEU A 44 -1.30 -28.44 -2.64
CA LEU A 44 -0.10 -28.61 -1.84
C LEU A 44 1.17 -28.69 -2.70
N ARG A 45 1.12 -29.44 -3.80
CA ARG A 45 2.23 -29.55 -4.75
C ARG A 45 2.57 -28.19 -5.39
N ASP A 46 1.57 -27.44 -5.81
CA ASP A 46 1.77 -26.15 -6.47
C ASP A 46 2.29 -25.10 -5.48
N ARG A 47 1.89 -25.18 -4.21
CA ARG A 47 2.44 -24.35 -3.12
C ARG A 47 3.91 -24.67 -2.83
N LEU A 48 4.28 -25.95 -2.80
CA LEU A 48 5.69 -26.38 -2.67
C LEU A 48 6.56 -25.93 -3.85
N LYS A 49 5.97 -25.78 -5.05
CA LYS A 49 6.65 -25.22 -6.22
C LYS A 49 6.79 -23.68 -6.17
N GLY A 50 6.25 -23.01 -5.15
CA GLY A 50 6.37 -21.56 -4.97
C GLY A 50 5.12 -20.77 -5.36
N SER A 51 4.00 -21.41 -5.72
CA SER A 51 2.73 -20.69 -5.85
C SER A 51 2.40 -20.01 -4.53
N SER A 52 1.89 -18.77 -4.57
CA SER A 52 1.58 -17.96 -3.40
C SER A 52 0.08 -17.78 -3.17
N TYR A 53 -0.31 -17.51 -1.93
CA TYR A 53 -1.71 -17.28 -1.60
C TYR A 53 -2.19 -16.01 -2.30
N ARG A 54 -3.26 -16.12 -3.10
CA ARG A 54 -3.68 -15.01 -3.94
C ARG A 54 -4.12 -13.78 -3.14
N ALA A 55 -4.62 -13.94 -1.91
CA ALA A 55 -5.06 -12.79 -1.11
C ALA A 55 -3.89 -12.03 -0.47
N GLU A 56 -2.76 -12.69 -0.22
CA GLU A 56 -1.51 -12.04 0.22
C GLU A 56 -0.73 -11.46 -0.96
N GLN A 57 -0.92 -12.03 -2.16
CA GLN A 57 -0.27 -11.54 -3.35
C GLN A 57 -0.82 -10.20 -3.79
N ARG A 58 0.10 -9.28 -4.04
CA ARG A 58 -0.20 -7.95 -4.58
C ARG A 58 -0.91 -8.10 -5.93
N ALA A 59 -1.93 -7.27 -6.15
CA ALA A 59 -2.66 -7.27 -7.41
C ALA A 59 -1.73 -6.98 -8.59
N ASN A 60 -2.05 -7.52 -9.76
CA ASN A 60 -1.29 -7.24 -10.97
C ASN A 60 -1.53 -5.78 -11.40
N GLY A 61 -0.53 -5.13 -12.00
CA GLY A 61 -0.70 -3.80 -12.60
C GLY A 61 -0.09 -2.62 -11.82
N HIS A 62 0.64 -2.87 -10.73
CA HIS A 62 1.50 -1.84 -10.15
C HIS A 62 2.68 -1.53 -11.09
N LYS A 63 2.96 -0.24 -11.26
CA LYS A 63 4.09 0.25 -12.06
C LYS A 63 5.39 0.30 -11.24
N LEU A 64 5.26 0.59 -9.94
CA LEU A 64 6.35 0.70 -8.99
C LEU A 64 6.44 -0.55 -8.12
N THR A 65 7.66 -0.87 -7.68
CA THR A 65 7.90 -1.89 -6.65
C THR A 65 7.29 -1.47 -5.31
N GLN A 66 7.18 -2.42 -4.38
CA GLN A 66 6.59 -2.15 -3.06
C GLN A 66 7.42 -1.08 -2.32
N ASN A 67 8.74 -1.24 -2.30
CA ASN A 67 9.67 -0.33 -1.64
C ASN A 67 9.63 1.09 -2.26
N GLU A 68 9.43 1.19 -3.57
CA GLU A 68 9.29 2.48 -4.25
C GLU A 68 7.97 3.18 -3.92
N GLU A 69 6.85 2.44 -3.87
CA GLU A 69 5.59 3.03 -3.42
C GLU A 69 5.72 3.51 -1.97
N GLU A 70 6.32 2.71 -1.08
CA GLU A 70 6.57 3.10 0.32
C GLU A 70 7.47 4.32 0.44
N SER A 71 8.56 4.38 -0.33
CA SER A 71 9.46 5.54 -0.37
C SER A 71 8.73 6.79 -0.87
N LEU A 72 7.83 6.64 -1.84
CA LEU A 72 7.01 7.74 -2.35
C LEU A 72 6.00 8.23 -1.32
N VAL A 73 5.38 7.32 -0.54
CA VAL A 73 4.52 7.68 0.60
C VAL A 73 5.32 8.46 1.65
N GLN A 74 6.49 7.97 2.04
CA GLN A 74 7.36 8.67 3.00
C GLN A 74 7.80 10.04 2.50
N TRP A 75 8.09 10.16 1.20
CA TRP A 75 8.39 11.43 0.58
C TRP A 75 7.20 12.41 0.68
N ILE A 76 5.97 11.96 0.44
CA ILE A 76 4.75 12.79 0.62
C ILE A 76 4.64 13.28 2.07
N PHE A 77 4.82 12.40 3.07
CA PHE A 77 4.78 12.81 4.48
C PHE A 77 5.87 13.81 4.83
N SER A 78 7.09 13.62 4.31
CA SER A 78 8.19 14.58 4.52
C SER A 78 7.87 15.96 3.94
N MET A 79 7.13 16.02 2.82
CA MET A 79 6.69 17.27 2.21
C MET A 79 5.62 17.95 3.07
N ASP A 80 4.65 17.18 3.57
CA ASP A 80 3.58 17.67 4.44
C ASP A 80 4.12 18.23 5.76
N GLN A 81 5.09 17.55 6.39
CA GLN A 81 5.77 18.04 7.60
C GLN A 81 6.46 19.39 7.41
N ARG A 82 6.89 19.71 6.18
CA ARG A 82 7.50 21.01 5.83
C ARG A 82 6.46 22.07 5.43
N GLY A 83 5.17 21.76 5.57
CA GLY A 83 4.07 22.65 5.19
C GLY A 83 3.78 22.70 3.68
N ALA A 84 4.37 21.78 2.90
CA ALA A 84 4.16 21.71 1.46
C ALA A 84 3.29 20.51 1.10
N ALA A 85 2.04 20.74 0.71
CA ALA A 85 1.17 19.68 0.22
C ALA A 85 1.44 19.41 -1.29
N PRO A 86 2.04 18.27 -1.68
CA PRO A 86 2.27 17.96 -3.08
C PRO A 86 0.92 17.75 -3.81
N ARG A 87 0.79 18.35 -4.99
CA ARG A 87 -0.36 18.09 -5.87
C ARG A 87 -0.24 16.70 -6.48
N PRO A 88 -1.35 16.07 -6.89
CA PRO A 88 -1.31 14.77 -7.58
C PRO A 88 -0.37 14.75 -8.79
N ALA A 89 -0.27 15.86 -9.53
CA ALA A 89 0.69 16.01 -10.64
C ALA A 89 2.14 15.82 -10.18
N HIS A 90 2.56 16.44 -9.08
CA HIS A 90 3.92 16.27 -8.54
C HIS A 90 4.20 14.83 -8.12
N VAL A 91 3.19 14.11 -7.62
CA VAL A 91 3.32 12.68 -7.28
C VAL A 91 3.49 11.83 -8.55
N GLN A 92 2.81 12.18 -9.65
CA GLN A 92 3.03 11.53 -10.96
C GLN A 92 4.43 11.80 -11.48
N ASP A 93 4.90 13.05 -11.40
CA ASP A 93 6.24 13.43 -11.84
C ASP A 93 7.32 12.67 -11.07
N MET A 94 7.18 12.59 -9.74
CA MET A 94 8.11 11.82 -8.91
C MET A 94 8.10 10.33 -9.26
N ALA A 95 6.92 9.74 -9.49
CA ALA A 95 6.82 8.35 -9.95
C ALA A 95 7.46 8.14 -11.33
N ASN A 96 7.31 9.07 -12.26
CA ASN A 96 7.97 9.02 -13.56
C ASN A 96 9.49 9.15 -13.45
N ILE A 97 9.99 9.97 -12.52
CA ILE A 97 11.42 10.08 -12.22
C ILE A 97 11.95 8.73 -11.73
N LEU A 98 11.27 8.07 -10.80
CA LEU A 98 11.65 6.72 -10.33
C LEU A 98 11.66 5.71 -11.49
N LEU A 99 10.63 5.71 -12.33
CA LEU A 99 10.55 4.81 -13.48
C LEU A 99 11.65 5.09 -14.52
N SER A 100 12.04 6.34 -14.74
CA SER A 100 13.15 6.67 -15.66
C SER A 100 14.50 6.15 -15.17
N LYS A 101 14.66 5.94 -13.85
CA LYS A 101 15.88 5.39 -13.26
C LYS A 101 15.98 3.86 -13.34
N HIS A 102 14.89 3.15 -13.65
CA HIS A 102 14.89 1.68 -13.80
C HIS A 102 15.77 1.19 -14.96
N GLY A 103 16.19 2.06 -15.89
CA GLY A 103 17.05 1.68 -17.01
C GLY A 103 16.35 0.88 -18.11
N ASP A 104 15.02 0.77 -18.04
CA ASP A 104 14.21 0.14 -19.09
C ASP A 104 14.29 0.98 -20.38
N THR A 105 14.59 0.33 -21.50
CA THR A 105 14.67 0.94 -22.84
C THR A 105 13.35 1.53 -23.33
N ASN A 106 12.23 1.14 -22.72
CA ASN A 106 10.93 1.76 -22.95
C ASN A 106 10.61 2.72 -21.80
N ILE A 107 10.45 4.00 -22.14
CA ILE A 107 10.00 5.04 -21.21
C ILE A 107 8.57 4.69 -20.76
N LYS A 108 8.46 4.03 -19.61
CA LYS A 108 7.17 3.70 -19.00
C LYS A 108 6.75 4.91 -18.16
N THR A 109 5.84 5.72 -18.67
CA THR A 109 5.16 6.74 -17.86
C THR A 109 3.98 6.15 -17.11
N VAL A 110 3.62 6.79 -15.99
CA VAL A 110 2.38 6.49 -15.28
C VAL A 110 1.19 7.06 -16.04
N GLY A 111 0.04 6.38 -15.97
CA GLY A 111 -1.19 6.84 -16.60
C GLY A 111 -1.82 8.03 -15.87
N VAL A 112 -2.72 8.75 -16.53
CA VAL A 112 -3.39 9.97 -16.01
C VAL A 112 -4.09 9.74 -14.66
N ASN A 113 -4.72 8.57 -14.49
CA ASN A 113 -5.43 8.20 -13.26
C ASN A 113 -4.55 7.51 -12.22
N TRP A 114 -3.23 7.43 -12.45
CA TRP A 114 -2.36 6.65 -11.56
C TRP A 114 -2.23 7.30 -10.18
N ALA A 115 -2.02 8.61 -10.09
CA ALA A 115 -1.90 9.27 -8.79
C ALA A 115 -3.19 9.26 -7.96
N THR A 116 -4.35 9.39 -8.61
CA THR A 116 -5.64 9.30 -7.90
C THR A 116 -5.87 7.88 -7.39
N ASN A 117 -5.54 6.86 -8.17
CA ASN A 117 -5.60 5.47 -7.73
C ASN A 117 -4.55 5.14 -6.67
N PHE A 118 -3.34 5.69 -6.77
CA PHE A 118 -2.29 5.55 -5.76
C PHE A 118 -2.79 6.06 -4.40
N ILE A 119 -3.33 7.29 -4.35
CA ILE A 119 -3.88 7.86 -3.12
C ILE A 119 -5.05 7.00 -2.59
N LYS A 120 -5.94 6.51 -3.45
CA LYS A 120 -7.04 5.61 -3.03
C LYS A 120 -6.58 4.27 -2.45
N ARG A 121 -5.39 3.78 -2.80
CA ARG A 121 -4.83 2.52 -2.26
C ARG A 121 -4.19 2.69 -0.88
N HIS A 122 -3.80 3.92 -0.53
CA HIS A 122 -3.11 4.22 0.73
C HIS A 122 -4.04 5.05 1.62
N ASP A 123 -4.78 4.39 2.53
CA ASP A 123 -5.72 5.06 3.45
C ASP A 123 -5.05 6.11 4.37
N GLU A 124 -3.73 6.00 4.54
CA GLU A 124 -2.87 6.94 5.24
C GLU A 124 -2.76 8.29 4.52
N LEU A 125 -2.90 8.30 3.19
CA LEU A 125 -2.84 9.49 2.36
C LEU A 125 -4.24 10.06 2.13
N LYS A 126 -4.42 11.35 2.46
CA LYS A 126 -5.67 12.07 2.19
C LYS A 126 -5.40 13.35 1.43
N THR A 127 -6.16 13.57 0.36
CA THR A 127 -6.15 14.85 -0.33
C THR A 127 -6.96 15.88 0.45
N ARG A 128 -6.37 17.05 0.67
CA ARG A 128 -7.06 18.21 1.22
C ARG A 128 -6.89 19.40 0.27
N PHE A 129 -7.98 20.12 0.04
CA PHE A 129 -7.91 21.38 -0.67
C PHE A 129 -7.42 22.48 0.28
N SER A 130 -6.39 23.20 -0.14
CA SER A 130 -6.01 24.43 0.55
C SER A 130 -7.16 25.42 0.44
N ARG A 131 -7.62 25.92 1.59
CA ARG A 131 -8.59 27.01 1.65
C ARG A 131 -7.84 28.31 1.83
N ARG A 132 -8.18 29.31 1.03
CA ARG A 132 -7.64 30.65 1.22
C ARG A 132 -8.00 31.12 2.64
N TYR A 133 -6.99 31.59 3.36
CA TYR A 133 -7.20 32.18 4.66
C TYR A 133 -8.13 33.39 4.56
N ASN A 134 -9.10 33.53 5.47
CA ASN A 134 -10.03 34.66 5.41
C ASN A 134 -9.28 35.95 5.76
N HIS A 135 -9.27 36.92 4.84
CA HIS A 135 -8.57 38.19 4.99
C HIS A 135 -9.04 38.99 6.21
N GLN A 136 -10.34 39.00 6.49
CA GLN A 136 -10.89 39.68 7.67
C GLN A 136 -10.37 39.04 8.95
N ARG A 137 -10.27 37.70 8.97
CA ARG A 137 -9.73 36.97 10.11
C ARG A 137 -8.25 37.29 10.34
N ALA A 138 -7.45 37.34 9.28
CA ALA A 138 -6.05 37.75 9.38
C ALA A 138 -5.87 39.15 9.99
N LYS A 139 -6.76 40.09 9.67
CA LYS A 139 -6.74 41.44 10.26
C LYS A 139 -7.07 41.45 11.75
N CYS A 140 -7.92 40.53 12.21
CA CYS A 140 -8.33 40.44 13.62
C CYS A 140 -7.33 39.66 14.48
N GLU A 141 -6.35 38.98 13.88
CA GLU A 141 -5.34 38.17 14.59
C GLU A 141 -4.02 38.93 14.84
N ASP A 142 -4.05 40.27 14.80
CA ASP A 142 -2.89 41.08 15.16
C ASP A 142 -2.50 40.84 16.62
N PRO A 143 -1.27 40.37 16.91
CA PRO A 143 -0.82 40.07 18.27
C PRO A 143 -0.96 41.24 19.24
N LYS A 144 -0.86 42.49 18.75
CA LYS A 144 -1.04 43.68 19.59
C LYS A 144 -2.49 43.81 20.06
N ILE A 145 -3.43 43.73 19.12
CA ILE A 145 -4.87 43.84 19.39
C ILE A 145 -5.33 42.71 20.32
N ILE A 146 -4.84 41.48 20.10
CA ILE A 146 -5.17 40.35 20.98
C ILE A 146 -4.62 40.56 22.40
N LYS A 147 -3.34 40.97 22.54
CA LYS A 147 -2.74 41.21 23.86
C LYS A 147 -3.45 42.31 24.62
N GLU A 148 -3.69 43.45 23.97
CA GLU A 148 -4.43 44.57 24.56
C GLU A 148 -5.81 44.13 25.05
N TRP A 149 -6.53 43.29 24.31
CA TRP A 149 -7.83 42.78 24.77
C TRP A 149 -7.73 41.92 26.05
N PHE A 150 -6.73 41.02 26.14
CA PHE A 150 -6.53 40.17 27.32
C PHE A 150 -5.99 40.93 28.53
N ASP A 151 -5.18 41.98 28.32
CA ASP A 151 -4.66 42.81 29.40
C ASP A 151 -5.74 43.72 30.02
N TRP A 152 -6.86 43.92 29.33
CA TRP A 152 -8.01 44.70 29.79
C TRP A 152 -9.08 43.88 30.54
N VAL A 153 -8.97 42.55 30.55
CA VAL A 153 -9.84 41.62 31.29
C VAL A 153 -9.20 41.30 32.65
#